data_AF-A0A0G1U2U7-F1
#
_entry.id   AF-A0A0G1U2U7-F1
#
_cell.length_a   1.000
_cell.length_b   1.000
_cell.length_c   1.000
_cell.angle_alpha   90.00
_cell.angle_beta   90.00
_cell.angle_gamma   90.00
#
_symmetry.space_group_name_H-M   'P 1'
#
loop_
_entity.id
_entity.type
_entity.pdbx_description
1 polymer ?
#
loop_
_entity_poly.entity_id
_entity_poly.type
_entity_poly.pdbx_seq_one_letter_code
_entity_poly.pdbx_strand_id
1 'polypeptide(L)'
;MPVIFKDEFSLGTDPGGNPIPIAGTAYTKEGLFAVLSVVLRNVFVIAGIILFIFIVVGGLGMILNAGNAEKLKNSSKTLSSAVIGFLILFSSFWVIRIIEFLTGINLIQGL
;
A
#
# COMPACT_ATOMS: atom_id res chain seq x y z
N MET A 1 -30.00 -34.26 -4.39
CA MET A 1 -28.62 -33.89 -4.78
C MET A 1 -28.62 -32.42 -5.17
N PRO A 2 -27.77 -31.55 -4.61
CA PRO A 2 -27.66 -30.16 -5.06
C PRO A 2 -26.87 -30.09 -6.38
N VAL A 3 -27.43 -29.37 -7.34
CA VAL A 3 -26.83 -29.14 -8.67
C VAL A 3 -25.68 -28.14 -8.53
N ILE A 4 -24.48 -28.56 -8.89
CA ILE A 4 -23.29 -27.70 -8.96
C ILE A 4 -23.41 -26.86 -10.23
N PHE A 5 -23.75 -25.58 -10.09
CA PHE A 5 -23.55 -24.61 -11.15
C PHE A 5 -22.04 -24.31 -11.20
N LYS A 6 -21.34 -24.99 -12.12
CA LYS A 6 -19.95 -24.69 -12.47
C LYS A 6 -19.86 -23.22 -12.88
N ASP A 7 -18.83 -22.56 -12.41
CA ASP A 7 -18.65 -21.12 -12.36
C ASP A 7 -18.43 -20.43 -13.72
N GLU A 8 -18.94 -21.00 -14.82
CA GLU A 8 -18.78 -20.47 -16.18
C GLU A 8 -20.07 -20.62 -17.00
N PHE A 9 -21.00 -19.68 -16.80
CA PHE A 9 -22.10 -19.47 -17.74
C PHE A 9 -21.60 -18.75 -19.00
N SER A 10 -20.89 -19.45 -19.88
CA SER A 10 -20.41 -18.87 -21.13
C SER A 10 -21.58 -18.64 -22.11
N LEU A 11 -21.76 -17.39 -22.57
CA LEU A 11 -22.81 -17.01 -23.56
C LEU A 11 -22.52 -17.50 -25.00
N GLY A 12 -21.64 -18.48 -25.13
CA GLY A 12 -21.07 -18.93 -26.40
C GLY A 12 -19.56 -18.74 -26.45
N THR A 13 -18.96 -19.42 -27.42
CA THR A 13 -17.56 -19.27 -27.82
C THR A 13 -17.50 -18.35 -29.05
N ASP A 14 -16.40 -17.61 -29.23
CA ASP A 14 -16.14 -16.94 -30.50
C ASP A 14 -15.99 -17.97 -31.65
N PRO A 15 -15.97 -17.55 -32.93
CA PRO A 15 -15.77 -18.47 -34.06
C PRO A 15 -14.44 -19.23 -34.04
N GLY A 16 -13.50 -18.87 -33.15
CA GLY A 16 -12.23 -19.55 -32.91
C GLY A 16 -12.24 -20.51 -31.71
N GLY A 17 -13.40 -20.70 -31.06
CA GLY A 17 -13.55 -21.60 -29.91
C GLY A 17 -13.09 -21.02 -28.58
N ASN A 18 -12.75 -19.73 -28.51
CA ASN A 18 -12.39 -19.10 -27.24
C ASN A 18 -13.68 -18.73 -26.48
N PRO A 19 -13.79 -19.07 -25.19
CA PRO A 19 -14.94 -18.69 -24.39
C PRO A 19 -15.06 -17.17 -24.37
N ILE A 20 -16.24 -16.65 -24.74
CA ILE A 20 -16.50 -15.21 -24.69
C ILE A 20 -16.62 -14.85 -23.20
N PRO A 21 -15.70 -14.07 -22.63
CA PRO A 21 -15.73 -13.76 -21.21
C PRO A 21 -16.97 -12.92 -20.91
N ILE A 22 -17.78 -13.36 -19.94
CA ILE A 22 -18.83 -12.54 -19.37
C ILE A 22 -18.13 -11.35 -18.70
N ALA A 23 -18.49 -10.11 -19.04
CA ALA A 23 -17.89 -8.89 -18.46
C ALA A 23 -18.01 -8.78 -16.92
N GLY A 24 -18.64 -9.76 -16.25
CA GLY A 24 -18.78 -9.86 -14.80
C GLY A 24 -17.70 -10.67 -14.07
N THR A 25 -16.82 -11.43 -14.73
CA THR A 25 -15.78 -12.23 -14.04
C THR A 25 -14.45 -11.49 -13.85
N ALA A 26 -14.31 -10.27 -14.39
CA ALA A 26 -13.13 -9.42 -14.22
C ALA A 26 -13.08 -8.66 -12.87
N TYR A 27 -14.12 -8.76 -12.04
CA TYR A 27 -14.13 -8.29 -10.65
C TYR A 27 -13.77 -9.40 -9.67
N THR A 28 -13.16 -10.48 -10.16
CA THR A 28 -12.50 -11.47 -9.33
C THR A 28 -11.40 -10.76 -8.56
N LYS A 29 -11.43 -10.86 -7.22
CA LYS A 29 -10.30 -10.82 -6.26
C LYS A 29 -8.97 -10.26 -6.81
N GLU A 30 -8.40 -10.87 -7.85
CA GLU A 30 -7.19 -10.43 -8.56
C GLU A 30 -7.16 -8.94 -8.98
N GLY A 31 -8.26 -8.35 -9.43
CA GLY A 31 -8.29 -6.95 -9.87
C GLY A 31 -8.06 -5.94 -8.73
N LEU A 32 -8.64 -6.21 -7.56
CA LEU A 32 -8.47 -5.35 -6.37
C LEU A 32 -7.04 -5.44 -5.83
N PHE A 33 -6.44 -6.64 -5.82
CA PHE A 33 -5.06 -6.84 -5.38
C PHE A 33 -4.03 -6.25 -6.33
N ALA A 34 -4.29 -6.27 -7.65
CA ALA A 34 -3.42 -5.65 -8.65
C ALA A 34 -3.32 -4.13 -8.46
N VAL A 35 -4.45 -3.45 -8.29
CA VAL A 35 -4.47 -2.00 -8.02
C VAL A 35 -3.82 -1.68 -6.68
N LEU A 36 -4.12 -2.48 -5.65
CA LEU A 36 -3.54 -2.29 -4.32
C LEU A 36 -2.02 -2.45 -4.32
N SER A 37 -1.47 -3.45 -5.01
CA SER A 37 -0.02 -3.68 -5.10
C SER A 37 0.72 -2.48 -5.73
N VAL A 38 0.19 -1.97 -6.86
CA VAL A 38 0.77 -0.80 -7.54
C VAL A 38 0.72 0.45 -6.65
N VAL A 39 -0.40 0.68 -5.98
CA VAL A 39 -0.58 1.81 -5.06
C VAL A 39 0.35 1.70 -3.86
N LEU A 40 0.41 0.54 -3.21
CA LEU A 40 1.28 0.31 -2.04
C LEU A 40 2.74 0.55 -2.39
N ARG A 41 3.25 -0.02 -3.48
CA ARG A 41 4.64 0.17 -3.92
C ARG A 41 4.98 1.65 -4.11
N ASN A 42 4.11 2.38 -4.82
CA ASN A 42 4.31 3.81 -5.05
C ASN A 42 4.29 4.61 -3.74
N VAL A 43 3.33 4.32 -2.85
CA VAL A 43 3.22 4.97 -1.54
C VAL A 43 4.45 4.69 -0.68
N PHE A 44 4.96 3.46 -0.63
CA PHE A 44 6.16 3.15 0.17
C PHE A 44 7.39 3.89 -0.32
N VAL A 45 7.61 3.99 -1.64
CA VAL A 45 8.72 4.74 -2.22
C VAL A 45 8.61 6.23 -1.86
N ILE A 46 7.43 6.82 -2.07
CA ILE A 46 7.18 8.24 -1.77
C ILE A 46 7.34 8.50 -0.27
N ALA A 47 6.76 7.65 0.58
CA ALA A 47 6.82 7.78 2.03
C ALA A 47 8.26 7.66 2.56
N GLY A 48 9.08 6.75 2.01
CA GLY A 48 10.49 6.64 2.35
C GLY A 48 11.29 7.91 2.04
N ILE A 49 11.06 8.50 0.86
CA ILE A 49 11.70 9.76 0.46
C ILE A 49 11.28 10.91 1.37
N ILE A 50 9.99 11.06 1.64
CA ILE A 50 9.46 12.10 2.52
C ILE A 50 10.04 11.94 3.93
N LEU A 51 10.04 10.71 4.47
CA LEU A 51 10.58 10.44 5.79
C LEU A 51 12.06 10.81 5.89
N PHE A 52 12.84 10.45 4.87
CA PHE A 52 14.26 10.79 4.80
C PHE A 52 14.48 12.32 4.86
N ILE A 53 13.75 13.08 4.05
CA ILE A 53 13.85 14.55 4.05
C ILE A 53 13.43 15.13 5.42
N PHE A 54 12.35 14.63 6.01
CA PHE A 54 11.88 15.10 7.32
C PHE A 54 12.89 14.86 8.44
N ILE A 55 13.55 13.69 8.46
CA ILE A 55 14.61 13.40 9.43
C ILE A 55 15.82 14.29 9.21
N VAL A 56 16.25 14.48 7.96
CA VAL A 56 17.40 15.35 7.64
C VAL A 56 17.10 16.81 8.03
N VAL A 57 15.97 17.36 7.61
CA VAL A 57 15.61 18.76 7.90
C VAL A 57 15.31 18.97 9.38
N GLY A 58 14.59 18.05 10.03
CA GLY A 58 14.28 18.12 11.45
C GLY A 58 15.53 17.95 12.32
N GLY A 59 16.39 16.98 11.99
CA GLY A 59 17.62 16.68 12.72
C GLY A 59 18.68 17.77 12.56
N LEU A 60 18.98 18.17 11.32
CA LEU A 60 19.89 19.28 11.06
C LEU A 60 19.33 20.59 11.62
N GLY A 61 18.02 20.81 11.51
CA GLY A 61 17.34 21.94 12.11
C GLY A 61 17.53 22.01 13.63
N MET A 62 17.49 20.87 14.33
CA MET A 62 17.69 20.83 15.78
C MET A 62 19.11 21.24 16.19
N ILE A 63 20.12 20.80 15.41
CA ILE A 63 21.54 21.12 15.66
C ILE A 63 21.83 22.59 15.32
N LEU A 64 21.41 23.05 14.13
CA LEU A 64 21.67 24.41 13.66
C LEU A 64 20.94 25.47 14.48
N ASN A 65 19.79 25.12 15.06
CA ASN A 65 18.96 26.05 15.83
C ASN A 65 19.11 25.87 17.35
N ALA A 66 20.10 25.10 17.84
CA ALA A 66 20.31 24.87 19.27
C ALA A 66 20.53 26.18 20.07
N GLY A 67 20.94 27.27 19.42
CA GLY A 67 21.09 28.59 20.05
C GLY A 67 19.84 29.47 20.06
N ASN A 68 18.72 29.06 19.45
CA ASN A 68 17.48 29.83 19.40
C ASN A 68 16.28 28.96 19.83
N ALA A 69 15.73 29.27 21.00
CA ALA A 69 14.63 28.51 21.62
C ALA A 69 13.37 28.38 20.73
N GLU A 70 13.05 29.41 19.93
CA GLU A 70 11.88 29.40 19.06
C GLU A 70 12.07 28.44 17.89
N LYS A 71 13.23 28.50 17.24
CA LYS A 71 13.58 27.62 16.13
C LYS A 71 13.81 26.17 16.58
N LEU A 72 14.31 25.98 17.80
CA LEU A 72 14.42 24.67 18.41
C LEU A 72 13.05 24.03 18.65
N LYS A 73 12.08 24.79 19.19
CA LYS A 73 10.70 24.33 19.37
C LYS A 73 10.06 23.91 18.04
N ASN A 74 10.28 24.68 16.98
CA ASN A 74 9.81 24.34 15.64
C ASN A 74 10.48 23.06 15.11
N SER A 75 11.79 22.92 15.30
CA SER A 75 12.54 21.72 14.88
C SER A 75 12.07 20.46 15.62
N SER A 76 11.79 20.55 16.93
CA SER A 76 11.20 19.47 17.71
C SER A 76 9.82 19.05 17.20
N LYS A 77 9.00 20.02 16.78
CA LYS A 77 7.68 19.74 16.18
C LYS A 77 7.83 19.02 14.83
N THR A 78 8.77 19.46 13.99
CA THR A 78 9.09 18.78 12.73
C THR A 78 9.57 17.36 12.96
N LEU A 79 10.48 17.15 13.93
CA LEU A 79 10.96 15.82 14.27
C LEU A 79 9.83 14.93 14.80
N SER A 80 8.92 15.46 15.61
CA SER A 80 7.75 14.73 16.09
C SER A 80 6.83 14.30 14.94
N SER A 81 6.62 15.15 13.94
CA SER A 81 5.86 14.76 12.74
C SER A 81 6.57 13.69 11.91
N ALA A 82 7.91 13.72 11.86
CA ALA A 82 8.70 12.66 11.23
C ALA A 82 8.51 11.31 11.95
N VAL A 83 8.51 11.32 13.29
CA VAL A 83 8.25 10.13 14.11
C VAL A 83 6.84 9.59 13.88
N ILE A 84 5.83 10.45 13.76
CA ILE A 84 4.47 10.04 13.40
C ILE A 84 4.46 9.36 12.02
N GLY A 85 5.15 9.92 11.03
CA GLY A 85 5.24 9.33 9.69
C GLY A 85 5.94 7.97 9.71
N PHE A 86 6.99 7.83 10.52
CA PHE A 86 7.64 6.55 10.76
C PHE A 86 6.69 5.53 11.39
N LEU A 87 5.87 5.96 12.36
CA LEU A 87 4.91 5.08 13.02
C LEU A 87 3.81 4.60 12.06
N ILE A 88 3.41 5.42 11.09
CA ILE A 88 2.48 5.02 10.01
C ILE A 88 3.11 3.97 9.10
N LEU A 89 4.38 4.13 8.73
CA LEU A 89 5.11 3.11 7.97
C LEU A 89 5.23 1.81 8.75
N PHE A 90 5.49 1.91 10.05
CA PHE A 90 5.55 0.76 10.95
C PHE A 90 4.20 0.03 11.05
N SER A 91 3.09 0.78 11.21
CA SER A 91 1.74 0.19 11.26
C SER A 91 1.27 -0.36 9.92
N SER A 92 1.76 0.17 8.80
CA SER A 92 1.49 -0.34 7.45
C SER A 92 1.87 -1.82 7.32
N PHE A 93 2.98 -2.25 7.93
CA PHE A 93 3.38 -3.65 7.95
C PHE A 93 2.32 -4.56 8.58
N TRP A 94 1.68 -4.12 9.67
CA TRP A 94 0.61 -4.90 10.30
C TRP A 94 -0.64 -4.97 9.44
N VAL A 95 -1.00 -3.87 8.77
CA VAL A 95 -2.14 -3.85 7.84
C VAL A 95 -1.92 -4.87 6.72
N ILE A 96 -0.74 -4.89 6.11
CA ILE A 96 -0.40 -5.83 5.04
C ILE A 96 -0.48 -7.27 5.55
N ARG A 97 0.08 -7.55 6.74
CA ARG A 97 0.00 -8.89 7.37
C ARG A 97 -1.43 -9.37 7.59
N ILE A 98 -2.33 -8.49 8.01
CA ILE A 98 -3.75 -8.82 8.20
C ILE A 98 -4.40 -9.15 6.86
N ILE A 99 -4.08 -8.39 5.80
CA ILE A 99 -4.58 -8.66 4.46
C ILE A 99 -4.04 -9.99 3.94
N GLU A 100 -2.75 -10.29 4.11
CA GLU A 100 -2.15 -11.58 3.75
C GLU A 100 -2.84 -12.74 4.46
N PHE A 101 -3.11 -12.60 5.76
CA PHE A 101 -3.78 -13.61 6.57
C PHE A 101 -5.23 -13.88 6.13
N LEU A 102 -5.99 -12.84 5.82
CA LEU A 102 -7.37 -12.95 5.35
C LEU A 102 -7.48 -13.51 3.92
N THR A 103 -6.49 -13.20 3.07
CA THR A 103 -6.55 -13.52 1.63
C THR A 103 -5.78 -14.77 1.25
N GLY A 104 -4.83 -15.23 2.09
CA GLY A 104 -3.96 -16.37 1.80
C GLY A 104 -2.93 -16.12 0.69
N ILE A 105 -2.79 -14.86 0.23
CA ILE A 105 -1.87 -14.43 -0.83
C ILE A 105 -0.79 -13.54 -0.20
N ASN A 106 0.49 -13.86 -0.44
CA ASN A 106 1.63 -13.10 0.07
C ASN A 106 1.85 -11.84 -0.78
N LEU A 107 1.36 -10.68 -0.33
CA LEU A 107 1.50 -9.40 -1.02
C LEU A 107 2.92 -8.84 -0.90
N ILE A 108 3.65 -9.20 0.16
CA ILE A 108 5.02 -8.70 0.39
C ILE A 108 6.03 -9.27 -0.61
N GLN A 109 5.74 -10.43 -1.23
CA GLN A 109 6.66 -11.07 -2.18
C GLN A 109 6.65 -10.40 -3.57
N GLY A 110 5.60 -9.65 -3.90
CA GLY A 110 5.45 -8.97 -5.19
C GLY A 110 5.81 -7.47 -5.19
N LEU A 111 6.25 -6.92 -4.05
CA LEU A 111 6.66 -5.52 -3.91
C LEU A 111 8.08 -5.27 -4.44
#